data_AF-A0A483Z8N8-F1
#
_entry.id   AF-A0A483Z8N8-F1
#
_cell.length_a   1.000
_cell.length_b   1.000
_cell.length_c   1.000
_cell.angle_alpha   90.00
_cell.angle_beta   90.00
_cell.angle_gamma   90.00
#
_symmetry.space_group_name_H-M   'P 1'
#
loop_
_entity.id
_entity.type
_entity.pdbx_description
1 polymer ?
#
loop_
_entity_poly.entity_id
_entity_poly.type
_entity_poly.pdbx_seq_one_letter_code
_entity_poly.pdbx_strand_id
1 'polypeptide(L)'
;PSPGEQVVLFSLGGNLETAFALPAIYSNACPPPSDSDSADVTEFEDGGWFVYDPATGHWIIRGVKAVLIESSQLVSCKTGELVIEADTTRINSNVIINGDVTHDGGEMTSNGIDADKHKHPGDSGGTTGCPI
;
A
#
# COMPACT_ATOMS: atom_id res chain seq x y z
N PRO A 1 3.32 -26.49 -3.10
CA PRO A 1 2.06 -26.83 -3.79
C PRO A 1 0.94 -26.97 -2.75
N SER A 2 -0.27 -26.56 -3.11
CA SER A 2 -1.47 -26.76 -2.29
C SER A 2 -2.14 -28.10 -2.61
N PRO A 3 -2.89 -28.71 -1.67
CA PRO A 3 -3.68 -29.91 -1.97
C PRO A 3 -4.64 -29.67 -3.15
N GLY A 4 -4.63 -30.59 -4.13
CA GLY A 4 -5.46 -30.49 -5.35
C GLY A 4 -4.75 -29.86 -6.56
N GLU A 5 -3.58 -29.26 -6.37
CA GLU A 5 -2.81 -28.61 -7.42
C GLU A 5 -2.14 -29.64 -8.35
N GLN A 6 -2.26 -29.44 -9.66
CA GLN A 6 -1.69 -30.36 -10.65
C GLN A 6 -0.18 -30.13 -10.82
N VAL A 7 0.60 -31.22 -10.85
CA VAL A 7 2.08 -31.20 -10.89
C VAL A 7 2.65 -32.23 -11.88
N VAL A 8 3.91 -32.03 -12.28
CA VAL A 8 4.72 -33.09 -12.94
C VAL A 8 5.55 -33.82 -11.90
N LEU A 9 5.59 -35.15 -11.94
CA LEU A 9 6.46 -35.95 -11.09
C LEU A 9 7.70 -36.41 -11.86
N PHE A 10 8.88 -36.00 -11.41
CA PHE A 10 10.17 -36.44 -11.97
C PHE A 10 10.72 -37.60 -11.16
N SER A 11 10.87 -38.74 -11.80
CA SER A 11 11.45 -39.95 -11.21
C SER A 11 12.72 -40.34 -11.96
N LEU A 12 13.87 -39.96 -11.38
CA LEU A 12 15.18 -40.24 -11.98
C LEU A 12 15.42 -41.75 -11.98
N GLY A 13 15.56 -42.34 -13.17
CA GLY A 13 15.71 -43.79 -13.33
C GLY A 13 14.46 -44.60 -12.97
N GLY A 14 13.29 -43.98 -12.89
CA GLY A 14 12.04 -44.65 -12.49
C GLY A 14 11.95 -44.98 -11.00
N ASN A 15 12.92 -44.52 -10.18
CA ASN A 15 12.83 -44.65 -8.74
C ASN A 15 11.89 -43.59 -8.15
N LEU A 16 10.72 -44.03 -7.67
CA LEU A 16 9.73 -43.15 -7.05
C LEU A 16 10.12 -42.74 -5.62
N GLU A 17 10.97 -43.51 -4.94
CA GLU A 17 11.41 -43.20 -3.57
C GLU A 17 12.21 -41.89 -3.50
N THR A 18 12.85 -41.52 -4.62
CA THR A 18 13.63 -40.29 -4.75
C THR A 18 13.00 -39.32 -5.76
N ALA A 19 11.75 -39.53 -6.14
CA ALA A 19 11.07 -38.64 -7.07
C ALA A 19 10.73 -37.30 -6.40
N PHE A 20 10.61 -36.25 -7.22
CA PHE A 20 10.20 -34.93 -6.75
C PHE A 20 9.16 -34.32 -7.70
N ALA A 21 8.25 -33.54 -7.12
CA ALA A 21 7.22 -32.84 -7.88
C ALA A 21 7.75 -31.48 -8.36
N LEU A 22 7.40 -31.10 -9.59
CA LEU A 22 7.53 -29.74 -10.13
C LEU A 22 6.13 -29.15 -10.28
N PRO A 23 5.69 -28.29 -9.33
CA PRO A 23 4.51 -27.46 -9.49
C PRO A 23 4.78 -26.27 -10.42
N ALA A 24 3.78 -25.68 -11.06
CA ALA A 24 2.36 -26.06 -11.12
C ALA A 24 1.87 -26.06 -12.58
N ILE A 25 0.78 -26.76 -12.86
CA ILE A 25 0.08 -26.76 -14.15
C ILE A 25 -1.33 -26.23 -13.94
N TYR A 26 -1.73 -25.22 -14.71
CA TYR A 26 -3.11 -24.72 -14.68
C TYR A 26 -4.12 -25.79 -15.09
N SER A 27 -5.27 -25.80 -14.43
CA SER A 27 -6.33 -26.78 -14.63
C SER A 27 -7.71 -26.14 -14.37
N ASN A 28 -8.79 -26.86 -14.62
CA ASN A 28 -10.14 -26.36 -14.28
C ASN A 28 -10.32 -26.10 -12.77
N ALA A 29 -9.56 -26.78 -11.91
CA ALA A 29 -9.60 -26.57 -10.47
C ALA A 29 -8.71 -25.40 -10.02
N CYS A 30 -7.63 -25.12 -10.76
CA CYS A 30 -6.69 -24.02 -10.52
C CYS A 30 -6.42 -23.31 -11.86
N PRO A 31 -7.35 -22.46 -12.33
CA PRO A 31 -7.20 -21.75 -13.60
C PRO A 31 -6.08 -20.71 -13.52
N PRO A 32 -5.59 -20.18 -14.66
CA PRO A 32 -4.69 -19.04 -14.64
C PRO A 32 -5.34 -17.85 -13.90
N PRO A 33 -4.57 -17.09 -13.12
CA PRO A 33 -5.10 -15.94 -12.40
C PRO A 33 -5.44 -14.77 -13.35
N SER A 34 -5.05 -14.83 -14.62
CA SER A 34 -5.28 -13.74 -15.58
C SER A 34 -5.28 -14.27 -17.00
N ASP A 35 -6.10 -13.65 -17.86
CA ASP A 35 -6.12 -13.85 -19.31
C ASP A 35 -5.27 -12.79 -20.05
N SER A 36 -4.52 -11.96 -19.31
CA SER A 36 -3.65 -10.94 -19.93
C SER A 36 -2.42 -11.58 -20.58
N ASP A 37 -2.14 -11.18 -21.83
CA ASP A 37 -0.96 -11.60 -22.58
C ASP A 37 0.35 -10.95 -22.09
N SER A 38 0.27 -9.85 -21.32
CA SER A 38 1.42 -9.04 -20.92
C SER A 38 1.64 -8.94 -19.42
N ALA A 39 0.60 -9.10 -18.62
CA ALA A 39 0.67 -8.85 -17.19
C ALA A 39 1.31 -10.03 -16.42
N ASP A 40 2.21 -9.70 -15.50
CA ASP A 40 2.68 -10.63 -14.48
C ASP A 40 1.73 -10.53 -13.28
N VAL A 41 1.05 -11.62 -12.94
CA VAL A 41 -0.03 -11.66 -11.96
C VAL A 41 0.21 -12.76 -10.93
N THR A 42 0.14 -12.39 -9.65
CA THR A 42 0.07 -13.32 -8.53
C THR A 42 -1.21 -13.09 -7.73
N GLU A 43 -2.06 -14.11 -7.67
CA GLU A 43 -3.27 -14.16 -6.85
C GLU A 43 -3.06 -15.11 -5.66
N PHE A 44 -3.55 -14.70 -4.48
CA PHE A 44 -3.51 -15.47 -3.25
C PHE A 44 -4.93 -15.88 -2.84
N GLU A 45 -5.05 -17.02 -2.14
CA GLU A 45 -6.36 -17.58 -1.73
C GLU A 45 -7.19 -16.64 -0.84
N ASP A 46 -6.56 -15.71 -0.14
CA ASP A 46 -7.24 -14.70 0.69
C ASP A 46 -7.71 -13.46 -0.10
N GLY A 47 -7.53 -13.46 -1.43
CA GLY A 47 -7.86 -12.37 -2.33
C GLY A 47 -6.73 -11.36 -2.51
N GLY A 48 -5.57 -11.56 -1.87
CA GLY A 48 -4.37 -10.78 -2.12
C GLY A 48 -3.96 -10.85 -3.59
N TRP A 49 -3.63 -9.71 -4.18
CA TRP A 49 -3.40 -9.64 -5.61
C TRP A 49 -2.31 -8.63 -5.97
N PHE A 50 -1.32 -9.10 -6.72
CA PHE A 50 -0.18 -8.33 -7.17
C PHE A 50 -0.09 -8.44 -8.68
N VAL A 51 -0.06 -7.31 -9.39
CA VAL A 51 0.08 -7.30 -10.84
C VAL A 51 1.01 -6.19 -11.30
N TYR A 52 1.90 -6.51 -12.23
CA TYR A 52 2.54 -5.52 -13.09
C TYR A 52 2.18 -5.78 -14.55
N ASP A 53 1.62 -4.79 -15.23
CA ASP A 53 1.29 -4.89 -16.66
C ASP A 53 2.12 -3.88 -17.48
N PRO A 54 3.12 -4.35 -18.25
CA PRO A 54 3.92 -3.50 -19.13
C PRO A 54 3.11 -2.75 -20.20
N ALA A 55 1.92 -3.24 -20.59
CA ALA A 55 1.09 -2.58 -21.60
C ALA A 55 0.48 -1.27 -21.08
N THR A 56 0.20 -1.20 -19.77
CA THR A 56 -0.37 -0.01 -19.11
C THR A 56 0.64 0.71 -18.21
N GLY A 57 1.73 0.05 -17.84
CA GLY A 57 2.71 0.53 -16.87
C GLY A 57 2.22 0.48 -15.42
N HIS A 58 1.10 -0.21 -15.15
CA HIS A 58 0.49 -0.23 -13.83
C HIS A 58 1.07 -1.35 -12.97
N TRP A 59 1.55 -0.99 -11.78
CA TRP A 59 1.80 -1.91 -10.69
C TRP A 59 0.69 -1.75 -9.64
N ILE A 60 -0.06 -2.82 -9.36
CA ILE A 60 -1.20 -2.81 -8.43
C ILE A 60 -1.00 -3.84 -7.33
N ILE A 61 -1.21 -3.41 -6.10
CA ILE A 61 -1.33 -4.26 -4.91
C ILE A 61 -2.74 -4.04 -4.35
N ARG A 62 -3.57 -5.09 -4.27
CA ARG A 62 -4.95 -5.00 -3.77
C ARG A 62 -5.34 -6.24 -2.98
N GLY A 63 -6.47 -6.15 -2.26
CA GLY A 63 -7.01 -7.28 -1.48
C GLY A 63 -6.18 -7.64 -0.25
N VAL A 64 -5.16 -6.86 0.09
CA VAL A 64 -4.27 -7.11 1.23
C VAL A 64 -4.81 -6.46 2.51
N LYS A 65 -4.60 -7.11 3.65
CA LYS A 65 -4.98 -6.56 4.96
C LYS A 65 -4.02 -5.49 5.48
N ALA A 66 -2.74 -5.60 5.14
CA ALA A 66 -1.70 -4.66 5.56
C ALA A 66 -0.52 -4.67 4.57
N VAL A 67 0.12 -3.51 4.42
CA VAL A 67 1.39 -3.34 3.69
C VAL A 67 2.39 -2.69 4.62
N LEU A 68 3.52 -3.35 4.87
CA LEU A 68 4.63 -2.84 5.67
C LEU A 68 5.85 -2.64 4.76
N ILE A 69 6.38 -1.42 4.73
CA ILE A 69 7.58 -1.07 3.96
C ILE A 69 8.64 -0.62 4.96
N GLU A 70 9.66 -1.45 5.16
CA GLU A 70 10.79 -1.16 6.04
C GLU A 70 12.07 -0.94 5.24
N SER A 71 12.77 0.15 5.54
CA SER A 71 14.07 0.49 4.96
C SER A 71 14.94 1.11 6.05
N SER A 72 16.21 0.71 6.11
CA SER A 72 17.16 1.20 7.12
C SER A 72 17.76 2.56 6.78
N GLN A 73 17.52 3.07 5.57
CA GLN A 73 18.14 4.31 5.09
C GLN A 73 17.10 5.29 4.54
N LEU A 74 16.39 4.90 3.48
CA LEU A 74 15.49 5.80 2.75
C LEU A 74 14.35 5.01 2.10
N VAL A 75 13.14 5.57 2.21
CA VAL A 75 12.03 5.30 1.31
C VAL A 75 11.74 6.61 0.57
N SER A 76 11.72 6.58 -0.77
CA SER A 76 11.50 7.77 -1.60
C SER A 76 10.45 7.49 -2.67
N CYS A 77 9.44 8.34 -2.74
CA CYS A 77 8.42 8.34 -3.78
C CYS A 77 8.66 9.55 -4.69
N LYS A 78 8.94 9.31 -5.98
CA LYS A 78 9.12 10.37 -6.99
C LYS A 78 8.04 10.21 -8.04
N THR A 79 7.09 11.13 -8.04
CA THR A 79 5.89 11.10 -8.89
C THR A 79 5.45 12.53 -9.18
N GLY A 80 4.66 12.73 -10.23
CA GLY A 80 4.02 14.03 -10.50
C GLY A 80 2.92 14.35 -9.50
N GLU A 81 2.25 13.33 -8.98
CA GLU A 81 1.17 13.44 -8.00
C GLU A 81 1.25 12.27 -7.01
N LEU A 82 1.13 12.58 -5.72
CA LEU A 82 1.02 11.59 -4.64
C LEU A 82 -0.34 11.81 -3.95
N VAL A 83 -1.23 10.83 -4.07
CA VAL A 83 -2.55 10.82 -3.42
C VAL A 83 -2.52 9.85 -2.24
N ILE A 84 -2.99 10.29 -1.08
CA ILE A 84 -3.11 9.48 0.15
C ILE A 84 -4.54 9.59 0.64
N GLU A 85 -5.30 8.51 0.50
CA GLU A 85 -6.67 8.39 1.00
C GLU A 85 -6.68 7.46 2.21
N ALA A 86 -6.88 8.02 3.40
CA ALA A 86 -6.92 7.28 4.65
C ALA A 86 -7.71 8.06 5.72
N ASP A 87 -8.40 7.34 6.62
CA ASP A 87 -9.08 7.94 7.77
C ASP A 87 -8.11 8.63 8.74
N THR A 88 -6.87 8.15 8.81
CA THR A 88 -5.83 8.74 9.68
C THR A 88 -4.46 8.57 9.06
N THR A 89 -3.75 9.69 8.89
CA THR A 89 -2.32 9.72 8.55
C THR A 89 -1.53 10.14 9.78
N ARG A 90 -0.56 9.31 10.18
CA ARG A 90 0.33 9.60 11.32
C ARG A 90 1.76 9.75 10.85
N ILE A 91 2.37 10.91 11.12
CA ILE A 91 3.78 11.19 10.83
C ILE A 91 4.48 11.48 12.15
N ASN A 92 5.39 10.59 12.55
CA ASN A 92 6.15 10.75 13.81
C ASN A 92 7.45 11.57 13.62
N SER A 93 7.87 11.81 12.38
CA SER A 93 9.09 12.52 12.05
C SER A 93 8.87 14.03 11.92
N ASN A 94 9.97 14.78 11.84
CA ASN A 94 9.91 16.14 11.32
C ASN A 94 9.34 16.13 9.89
N VAL A 95 8.57 17.16 9.56
CA VAL A 95 7.92 17.32 8.25
C VAL A 95 8.41 18.62 7.62
N ILE A 96 8.87 18.54 6.38
CA ILE A 96 9.24 19.69 5.55
C ILE A 96 8.27 19.72 4.37
N ILE A 97 7.50 20.80 4.24
CA ILE A 97 6.60 21.05 3.11
C ILE A 97 7.10 22.34 2.46
N ASN A 98 7.60 22.23 1.22
CA ASN A 98 8.14 23.38 0.49
C ASN A 98 7.06 24.17 -0.27
N GLY A 99 5.92 23.54 -0.54
CA GLY A 99 4.78 24.16 -1.22
C GLY A 99 3.73 24.68 -0.24
N ASP A 100 2.64 25.20 -0.80
CA ASP A 100 1.50 25.63 -0.01
C ASP A 100 0.77 24.44 0.63
N VAL A 101 0.14 24.69 1.78
CA VAL A 101 -0.73 23.73 2.47
C VAL A 101 -2.15 24.26 2.44
N THR A 102 -3.05 23.51 1.81
CA THR A 102 -4.49 23.71 1.94
C THR A 102 -5.03 22.65 2.90
N HIS A 103 -5.70 23.09 3.96
CA HIS A 103 -6.33 22.24 4.96
C HIS A 103 -7.79 22.66 5.11
N ASP A 104 -8.70 21.70 5.07
CA ASP A 104 -10.12 21.90 5.25
C ASP A 104 -10.76 20.70 5.97
N GLY A 105 -12.07 20.77 6.21
CA GLY A 105 -12.84 19.68 6.81
C GLY A 105 -12.63 19.45 8.30
N GLY A 106 -11.67 20.13 8.95
CA GLY A 106 -11.36 19.95 10.37
C GLY A 106 -10.56 21.09 11.01
N GLU A 107 -10.13 20.89 12.26
CA GLU A 107 -9.33 21.84 13.06
C GLU A 107 -7.83 21.56 12.91
N MET A 108 -7.02 22.63 12.78
CA MET A 108 -5.56 22.51 12.78
C MET A 108 -5.03 22.81 14.18
N THR A 109 -4.85 21.78 14.98
CA THR A 109 -4.33 21.96 16.35
C THR A 109 -2.81 21.80 16.43
N SER A 110 -2.16 22.68 17.21
CA SER A 110 -0.74 22.56 17.57
C SER A 110 -0.61 22.66 19.08
N ASN A 111 -0.16 21.56 19.71
CA ASN A 111 -0.03 21.46 21.17
C ASN A 111 -1.34 21.82 21.93
N GLY A 112 -2.49 21.47 21.37
CA GLY A 112 -3.81 21.75 21.95
C GLY A 112 -4.37 23.15 21.65
N ILE A 113 -3.66 23.97 20.88
CA ILE A 113 -4.17 25.26 20.40
C ILE A 113 -4.69 25.10 18.97
N ASP A 114 -5.97 25.40 18.77
CA ASP A 114 -6.56 25.46 17.44
C ASP A 114 -6.10 26.73 16.71
N ALA A 115 -5.48 26.56 15.54
CA ALA A 115 -4.79 27.62 14.83
C ALA A 115 -5.73 28.74 14.36
N ASP A 116 -6.96 28.45 13.97
CA ASP A 116 -7.92 29.47 13.50
C ASP A 116 -8.87 29.99 14.61
N LYS A 117 -8.84 29.38 15.80
CA LYS A 117 -9.62 29.79 16.97
C LYS A 117 -8.79 30.32 18.14
N HIS A 118 -7.46 30.42 18.00
CA HIS A 118 -6.61 30.90 19.08
C HIS A 118 -6.89 32.36 19.43
N LYS A 119 -6.70 32.72 20.71
CA LYS A 119 -6.90 34.08 21.23
C LYS A 119 -5.74 34.46 22.13
N HIS A 120 -5.51 35.78 22.24
CA HIS A 120 -4.51 36.35 23.13
C HIS A 120 -5.15 37.24 24.20
N PRO A 121 -4.49 37.47 25.35
CA PRO A 121 -4.87 38.53 26.28
C PRO A 121 -4.78 39.91 25.62
N GLY A 122 -5.80 40.74 25.84
CA GLY A 122 -5.83 42.13 25.38
C GLY A 122 -5.08 43.07 26.33
N ASP A 123 -4.68 44.23 25.81
CA ASP A 123 -3.96 45.27 26.56
C ASP A 123 -4.80 45.95 27.66
N SER A 124 -6.12 45.84 27.56
CA SER A 124 -7.10 46.48 28.45
C SER A 124 -7.87 45.47 29.33
N GLY A 125 -7.34 44.26 29.50
CA GLY A 125 -7.94 43.21 30.35
C GLY A 125 -9.00 42.34 29.65
N GLY A 126 -9.19 42.48 28.34
CA GLY A 126 -10.04 41.62 27.51
C GLY A 126 -9.29 40.45 26.85
N THR A 127 -9.91 39.81 25.87
CA THR A 127 -9.26 38.86 24.93
C THR A 127 -9.42 39.35 23.50
N THR A 128 -8.47 38.99 22.63
CA THR A 128 -8.59 39.29 21.19
C THR A 128 -9.73 38.50 20.56
N GLY A 129 -10.14 38.91 19.35
CA GLY A 129 -10.88 38.03 18.44
C GLY A 129 -10.02 36.83 17.99
N CYS A 130 -10.67 35.87 17.33
CA CYS A 130 -9.95 34.82 16.59
C CYS A 130 -9.26 35.43 15.35
N PRO A 131 -8.26 34.73 14.79
CA PRO A 131 -7.77 35.01 13.44
C PRO A 131 -8.92 35.16 12.43
N ILE A 132 -8.73 36.07 11.47
CA ILE A 132 -9.63 36.29 10.33
C ILE A 132 -9.03 35.69 9.05
#